data_AF-A0A1W9WQR8-F1
#
_entry.id   AF-A0A1W9WQR8-F1
#
_cell.length_a   1.000
_cell.length_b   1.000
_cell.length_c   1.000
_cell.angle_alpha   90.00
_cell.angle_beta   90.00
_cell.angle_gamma   90.00
#
_symmetry.space_group_name_H-M   'P 1'
#
loop_
_entity.id
_entity.type
_entity.pdbx_description
1 polymer ?
#
loop_
_entity_poly.entity_id
_entity_poly.type
_entity_poly.pdbx_seq_one_letter_code
_entity_poly.pdbx_strand_id
1 'polypeptide(L)'
;MALFGGLSQENFGGLVIFPSELEDLNMTDDEVKKREQHFATLKSKYQVRSDYEDSSPSSPLYFILRKADLGIELLEFELHWLKEHKLHQTSQLILQKRVRSSGELLRLGRAREYQQMKVEFSNLKSKYEATHYILRWQTSPLYFILCKLDSGYPPTDSEMRWLTDNHFTETLAIAKNSHFVALKAKYQASQYQDSSLSSPLYPILTRLEAKERLSDEQVSWLKSNELFETLAFFQQQESVREALFAKLKDKYQATQHSASSVSSPLYQILRNLDASRPLNVSERAWLKEHDLIETHHYVSPRTQALCFSDIQVSRFALSR
;
A
#
# COMPACT_ATOMS: atom_id res chain seq x y z
N MET A 1 -36.91 -51.79 -45.43
CA MET A 1 -36.02 -52.96 -45.53
C MET A 1 -34.64 -52.41 -45.89
N ALA A 2 -33.80 -52.12 -44.89
CA ALA A 2 -32.80 -53.02 -44.28
C ALA A 2 -31.54 -53.10 -45.16
N LEU A 3 -30.29 -53.07 -44.68
CA LEU A 3 -29.63 -52.82 -43.38
C LEU A 3 -28.12 -52.70 -43.71
N PHE A 4 -27.40 -51.84 -42.99
CA PHE A 4 -26.02 -51.93 -42.46
C PHE A 4 -24.84 -52.57 -43.23
N GLY A 5 -23.70 -51.87 -43.08
CA GLY A 5 -22.31 -52.36 -43.10
C GLY A 5 -21.40 -51.22 -43.56
N GLY A 6 -20.43 -50.68 -42.82
CA GLY A 6 -19.76 -51.09 -41.60
C GLY A 6 -18.29 -50.63 -41.72
N LEU A 7 -17.91 -49.65 -40.90
CA LEU A 7 -16.56 -49.35 -40.35
C LEU A 7 -15.31 -49.42 -41.25
N SER A 8 -14.60 -48.28 -41.35
CA SER A 8 -13.18 -48.21 -40.98
C SER A 8 -12.76 -46.79 -40.61
N GLN A 9 -12.31 -46.66 -39.36
CA GLN A 9 -11.54 -45.54 -38.82
C GLN A 9 -10.11 -45.61 -39.37
N GLU A 10 -9.58 -44.49 -39.88
CA GLU A 10 -8.14 -44.27 -39.94
C GLU A 10 -7.79 -42.86 -39.44
N ASN A 11 -7.27 -42.86 -38.21
CA ASN A 11 -6.08 -42.14 -37.74
C ASN A 11 -5.82 -40.71 -38.22
N PHE A 12 -6.41 -39.73 -37.53
CA PHE A 12 -5.72 -38.46 -37.28
C PHE A 12 -4.77 -38.64 -36.09
N GLY A 13 -3.47 -38.67 -36.36
CA GLY A 13 -2.41 -38.62 -35.36
C GLY A 13 -2.38 -37.27 -34.65
N GLY A 14 -3.29 -37.08 -33.70
CA GLY A 14 -3.20 -36.05 -32.68
C GLY A 14 -2.36 -36.58 -31.53
N LEU A 15 -1.17 -36.00 -31.35
CA LEU A 15 -0.32 -36.21 -30.19
C LEU A 15 -1.08 -35.71 -28.94
N VAL A 16 -1.83 -36.60 -28.30
CA VAL A 16 -2.42 -36.36 -26.98
C VAL A 16 -1.28 -36.47 -25.98
N ILE A 17 -0.66 -35.34 -25.65
CA ILE A 17 0.14 -35.22 -24.43
C ILE A 17 -0.87 -35.11 -23.28
N PHE A 18 -1.09 -36.21 -22.57
CA PHE A 18 -1.80 -36.22 -21.31
C PHE A 18 -1.02 -35.37 -20.28
N PRO A 19 -1.62 -34.37 -19.63
CA PRO A 19 -1.04 -33.77 -18.43
C PRO A 19 -1.43 -34.65 -17.24
N SER A 20 -0.82 -35.82 -17.16
CA SER A 20 -0.94 -36.73 -16.02
C SER A 20 0.41 -36.79 -15.32
N GLU A 21 0.76 -35.69 -14.66
CA GLU A 21 1.82 -35.56 -13.63
C GLU A 21 1.66 -34.15 -13.04
N LEU A 22 0.55 -33.97 -12.33
CA LEU A 22 0.35 -32.85 -11.40
C LEU A 22 0.70 -33.40 -10.00
N GLU A 23 1.94 -33.88 -9.88
CA GLU A 23 2.55 -34.30 -8.62
C GLU A 23 3.09 -33.06 -7.89
N ASP A 24 2.58 -32.85 -6.67
CA ASP A 24 3.15 -32.11 -5.55
C ASP A 24 3.93 -30.82 -5.86
N LEU A 25 3.19 -29.70 -6.00
CA LEU A 25 3.75 -28.34 -6.07
C LEU A 25 4.23 -27.82 -4.71
N ASN A 26 5.07 -28.59 -4.01
CA ASN A 26 5.96 -28.04 -3.00
C ASN A 26 7.32 -27.82 -3.66
N MET A 27 7.75 -26.56 -3.70
CA MET A 27 9.07 -26.16 -4.19
C MET A 27 10.14 -26.97 -3.45
N THR A 28 11.03 -27.61 -4.20
CA THR A 28 12.07 -28.46 -3.59
C THR A 28 13.05 -27.60 -2.79
N ASP A 29 13.64 -28.16 -1.73
CA ASP A 29 14.64 -27.45 -0.90
C ASP A 29 15.81 -26.91 -1.75
N ASP A 30 16.21 -27.67 -2.78
CA ASP A 30 17.22 -27.26 -3.75
C ASP A 30 16.80 -26.06 -4.60
N GLU A 31 15.52 -25.93 -4.96
CA GLU A 31 15.01 -24.78 -5.70
C GLU A 31 14.89 -23.54 -4.83
N VAL A 32 14.46 -23.69 -3.57
CA VAL A 32 14.46 -22.62 -2.57
C VAL A 32 15.86 -22.05 -2.44
N LYS A 33 16.85 -22.90 -2.20
CA LYS A 33 18.26 -22.50 -2.03
C LYS A 33 18.82 -21.80 -3.27
N LYS A 34 18.51 -22.28 -4.48
CA LYS A 34 18.91 -21.62 -5.74
C LYS A 34 18.31 -20.22 -5.85
N ARG A 35 17.04 -20.04 -5.47
CA ARG A 35 16.39 -18.73 -5.48
C ARG A 35 16.95 -17.78 -4.43
N GLU A 36 17.29 -18.27 -3.24
CA GLU A 36 17.95 -17.47 -2.21
C GLU A 36 19.33 -16.97 -2.68
N GLN A 37 20.12 -17.84 -3.33
CA GLN A 37 21.40 -17.45 -3.93
C GLN A 37 21.24 -16.42 -5.04
N HIS A 38 20.23 -16.60 -5.89
CA HIS A 38 19.89 -15.63 -6.93
C HIS A 38 19.46 -14.29 -6.30
N PHE A 39 18.64 -14.32 -5.26
CA PHE A 39 18.23 -13.11 -4.54
C PHE A 39 19.44 -12.40 -3.92
N ALA A 40 20.36 -13.12 -3.28
CA ALA A 40 21.60 -12.54 -2.75
C ALA A 40 22.43 -11.85 -3.84
N THR A 41 22.52 -12.47 -5.02
CA THR A 41 23.18 -11.90 -6.21
C THR A 41 22.50 -10.60 -6.65
N LEU A 42 21.17 -10.58 -6.72
CA LEU A 42 20.40 -9.39 -7.06
C LEU A 42 20.54 -8.28 -6.00
N LYS A 43 20.50 -8.63 -4.70
CA LYS A 43 20.72 -7.69 -3.60
C LYS A 43 22.06 -6.98 -3.75
N SER A 44 23.14 -7.74 -4.03
CA SER A 44 24.46 -7.18 -4.31
C SER A 44 24.46 -6.29 -5.57
N LYS A 45 23.90 -6.79 -6.69
CA LYS A 45 23.84 -6.07 -7.98
C LYS A 45 23.12 -4.72 -7.87
N TYR A 46 22.08 -4.63 -7.04
CA TYR A 46 21.28 -3.43 -6.86
C TYR A 46 21.60 -2.67 -5.56
N GLN A 47 22.69 -3.02 -4.89
CA GLN A 47 23.16 -2.36 -3.66
C GLN A 47 22.06 -2.23 -2.59
N VAL A 48 21.29 -3.30 -2.40
CA VAL A 48 20.36 -3.39 -1.28
C VAL A 48 21.16 -3.30 0.01
N ARG A 49 20.69 -2.48 0.95
CA ARG A 49 21.35 -2.27 2.24
C ARG A 49 21.51 -3.60 2.98
N SER A 50 22.63 -3.74 3.70
CA SER A 50 22.98 -4.97 4.42
C SER A 50 22.05 -5.27 5.61
N ASP A 51 21.30 -4.28 6.09
CA ASP A 51 20.32 -4.43 7.17
C ASP A 51 18.94 -4.90 6.70
N TYR A 52 18.77 -5.19 5.40
CA TYR A 52 17.56 -5.82 4.89
C TYR A 52 17.63 -7.35 5.07
N GLU A 53 16.93 -7.85 6.07
CA GLU A 53 17.02 -9.25 6.53
C GLU A 53 16.30 -10.25 5.60
N ASP A 54 15.20 -9.86 4.99
CA ASP A 54 14.38 -10.76 4.18
C ASP A 54 15.18 -11.30 2.97
N SER A 55 15.23 -12.63 2.90
CA SER A 55 15.90 -13.41 1.87
C SER A 55 14.96 -14.44 1.24
N SER A 56 13.66 -14.37 1.57
CA SER A 56 12.66 -15.31 1.08
C SER A 56 12.48 -15.21 -0.45
N PRO A 57 12.39 -16.34 -1.15
CA PRO A 57 11.99 -16.37 -2.56
C PRO A 57 10.60 -15.81 -2.87
N SER A 58 9.74 -15.65 -1.87
CA SER A 58 8.43 -14.98 -2.05
C SER A 58 8.52 -13.46 -1.88
N SER A 59 9.63 -12.94 -1.33
CA SER A 59 9.78 -11.54 -0.92
C SER A 59 9.38 -10.54 -2.01
N PRO A 60 8.61 -9.47 -1.68
CA PRO A 60 8.28 -8.41 -2.63
C PRO A 60 9.53 -7.75 -3.22
N LEU A 61 10.61 -7.63 -2.43
CA LEU A 61 11.87 -7.09 -2.93
C LEU A 61 12.47 -8.00 -4.00
N TYR A 62 12.52 -9.31 -3.76
CA TYR A 62 13.06 -10.26 -4.74
C TYR A 62 12.30 -10.18 -6.06
N PHE A 63 10.96 -10.13 -6.00
CA PHE A 63 10.11 -9.91 -7.18
C PHE A 63 10.48 -8.62 -7.93
N ILE A 64 10.61 -7.49 -7.23
CA ILE A 64 10.96 -6.19 -7.83
C ILE A 64 12.34 -6.25 -8.50
N LEU A 65 13.33 -6.83 -7.83
CA LEU A 65 14.69 -6.93 -8.38
C LEU A 65 14.72 -7.83 -9.61
N ARG A 66 13.96 -8.93 -9.62
CA ARG A 66 13.82 -9.79 -10.80
C ARG A 66 13.20 -9.04 -11.98
N LYS A 67 12.12 -8.27 -11.77
CA LYS A 67 11.54 -7.41 -12.82
C LYS A 67 12.58 -6.43 -13.38
N ALA A 68 13.30 -5.74 -12.50
CA ALA A 68 14.35 -4.81 -12.88
C ALA A 68 15.45 -5.50 -13.71
N ASP A 69 15.84 -6.72 -13.33
CA ASP A 69 16.85 -7.51 -14.05
C ASP A 69 16.41 -7.98 -15.44
N LEU A 70 15.12 -8.28 -15.56
CA LEU A 70 14.45 -8.54 -16.83
C LEU A 70 14.31 -7.30 -17.71
N GLY A 71 14.63 -6.11 -17.19
CA GLY A 71 14.43 -4.84 -17.88
C GLY A 71 12.95 -4.45 -17.98
N ILE A 72 12.09 -5.06 -17.15
CA ILE A 72 10.67 -4.72 -17.06
C ILE A 72 10.51 -3.44 -16.24
N GLU A 73 9.64 -2.55 -16.71
CA GLU A 73 9.30 -1.33 -16.00
C GLU A 73 8.68 -1.62 -14.64
N LEU A 74 9.17 -0.90 -13.63
CA LEU A 74 8.55 -0.91 -12.31
C LEU A 74 7.29 -0.03 -12.31
N LEU A 75 6.23 -0.55 -11.72
CA LEU A 75 4.96 0.14 -11.53
C LEU A 75 5.02 1.07 -10.31
N GLU A 76 4.05 1.97 -10.21
CA GLU A 76 3.98 2.92 -9.09
C GLU A 76 3.92 2.22 -7.73
N PHE A 77 3.15 1.13 -7.58
CA PHE A 77 3.09 0.36 -6.33
C PHE A 77 4.45 -0.23 -5.93
N GLU A 78 5.22 -0.72 -6.91
CA GLU A 78 6.55 -1.30 -6.69
C GLU A 78 7.55 -0.22 -6.25
N LEU A 79 7.50 0.95 -6.90
CA LEU A 79 8.32 2.11 -6.53
C LEU A 79 7.94 2.67 -5.15
N HIS A 80 6.65 2.74 -4.85
CA HIS A 80 6.14 3.17 -3.56
C HIS A 80 6.60 2.23 -2.45
N TRP A 81 6.49 0.92 -2.66
CA TRP A 81 6.93 -0.08 -1.69
C TRP A 81 8.43 0.03 -1.36
N LEU A 82 9.28 0.24 -2.37
CA LEU A 82 10.72 0.48 -2.14
C LEU A 82 10.96 1.72 -1.27
N LYS A 83 10.17 2.78 -1.48
CA LYS A 83 10.26 4.02 -0.70
C LYS A 83 9.87 3.79 0.77
N GLU A 84 8.75 3.12 1.01
CA GLU A 84 8.27 2.78 2.36
C GLU A 84 9.28 1.94 3.14
N HIS A 85 9.97 1.03 2.46
CA HIS A 85 11.00 0.17 3.05
C HIS A 85 12.39 0.80 3.08
N LYS A 86 12.49 2.13 2.86
CA LYS A 86 13.74 2.90 2.91
C LYS A 86 14.81 2.45 1.91
N LEU A 87 14.42 1.81 0.80
CA LEU A 87 15.29 1.32 -0.27
C LEU A 87 15.48 2.34 -1.41
N HIS A 88 15.63 3.62 -1.04
CA HIS A 88 15.73 4.74 -1.98
C HIS A 88 16.96 4.64 -2.91
N GLN A 89 18.10 4.18 -2.38
CA GLN A 89 19.32 4.00 -3.19
C GLN A 89 19.12 2.90 -4.23
N THR A 90 18.51 1.78 -3.82
CA THR A 90 18.14 0.67 -4.71
C THR A 90 17.20 1.14 -5.83
N SER A 91 16.15 1.90 -5.49
CA SER A 91 15.18 2.41 -6.47
C SER A 91 15.83 3.35 -7.49
N GLN A 92 16.68 4.27 -7.03
CA GLN A 92 17.45 5.16 -7.93
C GLN A 92 18.37 4.37 -8.87
N LEU A 93 19.07 3.36 -8.35
CA LEU A 93 19.99 2.56 -9.14
C LEU A 93 19.27 1.71 -10.19
N ILE A 94 18.10 1.14 -9.87
CA ILE A 94 17.23 0.45 -10.84
C ILE A 94 16.86 1.41 -11.99
N LEU A 95 16.38 2.62 -11.65
CA LEU A 95 15.98 3.61 -12.65
C LEU A 95 17.17 4.08 -13.51
N GLN A 96 18.35 4.30 -12.92
CA GLN A 96 19.56 4.67 -13.65
C GLN A 96 20.04 3.57 -14.60
N LYS A 97 20.06 2.31 -14.15
CA LYS A 97 20.46 1.17 -14.99
C LYS A 97 19.50 0.99 -16.17
N ARG A 98 18.21 1.26 -15.98
CA ARG A 98 17.22 1.20 -17.06
C ARG A 98 17.52 2.18 -18.19
N VAL A 99 17.90 3.43 -17.88
CA VAL A 99 18.29 4.43 -18.90
C VAL A 99 19.47 3.93 -19.74
N ARG A 100 20.41 3.21 -19.13
CA ARG A 100 21.59 2.66 -19.82
C ARG A 100 21.28 1.38 -20.62
N SER A 101 20.31 0.59 -20.17
CA SER A 101 19.98 -0.73 -20.75
C SER A 101 18.88 -0.70 -21.81
N SER A 102 18.32 0.46 -22.16
CA SER A 102 17.27 0.62 -23.18
C SER A 102 17.70 0.26 -24.62
N GLY A 103 18.95 -0.16 -24.83
CA GLY A 103 19.53 -0.35 -26.17
C GLY A 103 19.83 -1.79 -26.60
N GLU A 104 20.02 -2.78 -25.72
CA GLU A 104 20.63 -4.03 -26.19
C GLU A 104 20.32 -5.28 -25.34
N LEU A 105 20.15 -6.40 -26.07
CA LEU A 105 20.21 -7.82 -25.69
C LEU A 105 20.17 -8.18 -24.20
N LEU A 106 19.23 -9.04 -23.80
CA LEU A 106 19.57 -10.37 -23.27
C LEU A 106 18.31 -11.24 -23.36
N ARG A 107 18.24 -12.17 -24.33
CA ARG A 107 17.02 -12.94 -24.62
C ARG A 107 17.05 -14.39 -24.17
N LEU A 108 18.20 -15.06 -24.06
CA LEU A 108 18.20 -16.49 -23.70
C LEU A 108 18.18 -16.75 -22.18
N GLY A 109 19.16 -16.25 -21.41
CA GLY A 109 19.20 -16.48 -19.96
C GLY A 109 18.01 -15.87 -19.21
N ARG A 110 17.51 -14.73 -19.69
CA ARG A 110 16.33 -14.03 -19.15
C ARG A 110 15.00 -14.62 -19.59
N ALA A 111 14.96 -15.43 -20.66
CA ALA A 111 13.72 -16.10 -21.07
C ALA A 111 13.28 -17.13 -20.04
N ARG A 112 14.21 -17.89 -19.44
CA ARG A 112 13.87 -18.87 -18.39
C ARG A 112 13.26 -18.18 -17.17
N GLU A 113 13.90 -17.12 -16.66
CA GLU A 113 13.39 -16.36 -15.51
C GLU A 113 12.02 -15.73 -15.83
N TYR A 114 11.86 -15.18 -17.04
CA TYR A 114 10.58 -14.64 -17.48
C TYR A 114 9.47 -15.70 -17.50
N GLN A 115 9.76 -16.92 -18.00
CA GLN A 115 8.79 -18.01 -17.97
C GLN A 115 8.50 -18.47 -16.54
N GLN A 116 9.52 -18.53 -15.68
CA GLN A 116 9.35 -18.89 -14.27
C GLN A 116 8.43 -17.89 -13.55
N MET A 117 8.67 -16.59 -13.71
CA MET A 117 7.79 -15.55 -13.17
C MET A 117 6.36 -15.65 -13.74
N LYS A 118 6.20 -16.02 -15.01
CA LYS A 118 4.88 -16.25 -15.61
C LYS A 118 4.15 -17.43 -14.95
N VAL A 119 4.83 -18.53 -14.68
CA VAL A 119 4.27 -19.70 -13.99
C VAL A 119 3.91 -19.36 -12.54
N GLU A 120 4.81 -18.69 -11.81
CA GLU A 120 4.55 -18.19 -10.45
C GLU A 120 3.30 -17.31 -10.40
N PHE A 121 3.14 -16.38 -11.33
CA PHE A 121 1.95 -15.55 -11.42
C PHE A 121 0.68 -16.38 -11.62
N SER A 122 0.71 -17.38 -12.52
CA SER A 122 -0.43 -18.29 -12.71
C SER A 122 -0.79 -19.03 -11.42
N ASN A 123 0.21 -19.50 -10.67
CA ASN A 123 0.00 -20.20 -9.40
C ASN A 123 -0.63 -19.27 -8.34
N LEU A 124 -0.11 -18.05 -8.24
CA LEU A 124 -0.67 -17.03 -7.33
C LEU A 124 -2.11 -16.67 -7.72
N LYS A 125 -2.40 -16.51 -9.02
CA LYS A 125 -3.77 -16.27 -9.48
C LYS A 125 -4.72 -17.37 -9.03
N SER A 126 -4.32 -18.63 -9.14
CA SER A 126 -5.12 -19.76 -8.66
C SER A 126 -5.27 -19.74 -7.14
N LYS A 127 -4.17 -19.52 -6.40
CA LYS A 127 -4.17 -19.47 -4.93
C LYS A 127 -5.07 -18.37 -4.35
N TYR A 128 -5.16 -17.23 -5.03
CA TYR A 128 -5.89 -16.04 -4.58
C TYR A 128 -7.15 -15.76 -5.40
N GLU A 129 -7.66 -16.77 -6.13
CA GLU A 129 -8.92 -16.72 -6.88
C GLU A 129 -9.01 -15.58 -7.92
N ALA A 130 -7.87 -15.13 -8.44
CA ALA A 130 -7.77 -14.02 -9.38
C ALA A 130 -7.87 -14.50 -10.85
N THR A 131 -8.74 -15.46 -11.15
CA THR A 131 -8.70 -16.23 -12.42
C THR A 131 -9.41 -15.53 -13.59
N HIS A 132 -10.36 -14.64 -13.32
CA HIS A 132 -11.29 -14.06 -14.30
C HIS A 132 -10.71 -13.06 -15.32
N TYR A 133 -9.39 -12.81 -15.30
CA TYR A 133 -8.83 -11.70 -16.08
C TYR A 133 -7.48 -12.01 -16.75
N ILE A 134 -7.34 -11.65 -18.04
CA ILE A 134 -6.11 -11.81 -18.83
C ILE A 134 -5.34 -10.49 -18.80
N LEU A 135 -4.55 -10.28 -17.75
CA LEU A 135 -3.57 -9.21 -17.72
C LEU A 135 -2.19 -9.72 -18.13
N ARG A 136 -1.47 -8.89 -18.87
CA ARG A 136 -0.02 -9.01 -18.99
C ARG A 136 0.59 -8.74 -17.61
N TRP A 137 1.18 -9.77 -17.00
CA TRP A 137 1.69 -9.70 -15.63
C TRP A 137 2.77 -8.62 -15.44
N GLN A 138 3.48 -8.25 -16.51
CA GLN A 138 4.57 -7.27 -16.48
C GLN A 138 4.07 -5.86 -16.19
N THR A 139 2.86 -5.55 -16.66
CA THR A 139 2.25 -4.22 -16.60
C THR A 139 1.07 -4.17 -15.64
N SER A 140 0.77 -5.28 -14.97
CA SER A 140 -0.33 -5.38 -14.03
C SER A 140 0.16 -5.29 -12.60
N PRO A 141 -0.43 -4.40 -11.79
CA PRO A 141 -0.18 -4.38 -10.36
C PRO A 141 -0.58 -5.68 -9.64
N LEU A 142 -1.46 -6.49 -10.23
CA LEU A 142 -1.98 -7.71 -9.62
C LEU A 142 -0.87 -8.65 -9.16
N TYR A 143 0.15 -8.91 -9.99
CA TYR A 143 1.21 -9.85 -9.61
C TYR A 143 1.93 -9.36 -8.35
N PHE A 144 2.29 -8.08 -8.30
CA PHE A 144 2.93 -7.51 -7.12
C PHE A 144 2.05 -7.62 -5.87
N ILE A 145 0.75 -7.31 -5.99
CA ILE A 145 -0.22 -7.44 -4.90
C ILE A 145 -0.27 -8.89 -4.39
N LEU A 146 -0.36 -9.87 -5.29
CA LEU A 146 -0.40 -11.29 -4.91
C LEU A 146 0.91 -11.75 -4.27
N CYS A 147 2.07 -11.28 -4.74
CA CYS A 147 3.36 -11.55 -4.10
C CYS A 147 3.43 -11.01 -2.67
N LYS A 148 2.91 -9.79 -2.44
CA LYS A 148 2.82 -9.22 -1.09
C LYS A 148 1.95 -10.07 -0.17
N LEU A 149 0.77 -10.48 -0.64
CA LEU A 149 -0.13 -11.35 0.11
C LEU A 149 0.51 -12.70 0.44
N ASP A 150 1.24 -13.29 -0.52
CA ASP A 150 1.96 -14.56 -0.34
C ASP A 150 3.08 -14.45 0.70
N SER A 151 3.73 -13.29 0.74
CA SER A 151 4.78 -12.98 1.72
C SER A 151 4.25 -12.50 3.08
N GLY A 152 2.94 -12.48 3.29
CA GLY A 152 2.32 -11.99 4.52
C GLY A 152 2.38 -10.47 4.72
N TYR A 153 2.74 -9.70 3.69
CA TYR A 153 2.66 -8.25 3.74
C TYR A 153 1.22 -7.81 3.46
N PRO A 154 0.61 -7.00 4.34
CA PRO A 154 -0.74 -6.54 4.11
C PRO A 154 -0.82 -5.63 2.87
N PRO A 155 -1.94 -5.69 2.14
CA PRO A 155 -2.23 -4.75 1.07
C PRO A 155 -2.46 -3.34 1.65
N THR A 156 -2.08 -2.33 0.88
CA THR A 156 -2.38 -0.92 1.15
C THR A 156 -3.80 -0.57 0.67
N ASP A 157 -4.33 0.56 1.12
CA ASP A 157 -5.65 1.05 0.69
C ASP A 157 -5.73 1.27 -0.84
N SER A 158 -4.65 1.75 -1.45
CA SER A 158 -4.58 1.93 -2.90
C SER A 158 -4.59 0.61 -3.66
N GLU A 159 -3.92 -0.42 -3.14
CA GLU A 159 -3.95 -1.77 -3.73
C GLU A 159 -5.33 -2.42 -3.56
N MET A 160 -5.96 -2.29 -2.39
CA MET A 160 -7.34 -2.76 -2.17
C MET A 160 -8.36 -2.04 -3.07
N ARG A 161 -8.21 -0.73 -3.26
CA ARG A 161 -9.02 0.05 -4.19
C ARG A 161 -8.82 -0.44 -5.62
N TRP A 162 -7.57 -0.66 -6.03
CA TRP A 162 -7.26 -1.22 -7.35
C TRP A 162 -7.93 -2.58 -7.58
N LEU A 163 -7.89 -3.50 -6.60
CA LEU A 163 -8.59 -4.78 -6.67
C LEU A 163 -10.11 -4.60 -6.83
N THR A 164 -10.68 -3.64 -6.10
CA THR A 164 -12.12 -3.30 -6.16
C THR A 164 -12.50 -2.78 -7.56
N ASP A 165 -11.74 -1.82 -8.08
CA ASP A 165 -11.99 -1.17 -9.37
C ASP A 165 -11.83 -2.14 -10.56
N ASN A 166 -11.05 -3.23 -10.36
CA ASN A 166 -10.82 -4.26 -11.36
C ASN A 166 -11.64 -5.55 -11.11
N HIS A 167 -12.65 -5.49 -10.24
CA HIS A 167 -13.58 -6.60 -9.96
C HIS A 167 -12.92 -7.90 -9.46
N PHE A 168 -11.82 -7.82 -8.73
CA PHE A 168 -11.20 -8.97 -8.05
C PHE A 168 -11.84 -9.19 -6.67
N THR A 169 -13.13 -9.54 -6.64
CA THR A 169 -13.95 -9.61 -5.42
C THR A 169 -13.44 -10.62 -4.39
N GLU A 170 -13.07 -11.82 -4.85
CA GLU A 170 -12.60 -12.93 -4.03
C GLU A 170 -11.20 -12.62 -3.48
N THR A 171 -10.29 -12.18 -4.36
CA THR A 171 -8.94 -11.72 -3.97
C THR A 171 -9.03 -10.57 -2.96
N LEU A 172 -9.96 -9.62 -3.15
CA LEU A 172 -10.17 -8.51 -2.22
C LEU A 172 -10.61 -9.00 -0.85
N ALA A 173 -11.48 -10.01 -0.77
CA ALA A 173 -11.91 -10.59 0.51
C ALA A 173 -10.71 -11.21 1.25
N ILE A 174 -9.87 -11.99 0.54
CA ILE A 174 -8.64 -12.56 1.10
C ILE A 174 -7.68 -11.46 1.57
N ALA A 175 -7.49 -10.43 0.74
CA ALA A 175 -6.61 -9.31 1.01
C ALA A 175 -7.06 -8.52 2.27
N LYS A 176 -8.37 -8.26 2.41
CA LYS A 176 -8.95 -7.60 3.60
C LYS A 176 -8.78 -8.44 4.86
N ASN A 177 -8.95 -9.77 4.78
CA ASN A 177 -8.75 -10.66 5.93
C ASN A 177 -7.28 -10.62 6.41
N SER A 178 -6.33 -10.70 5.47
CA SER A 178 -4.90 -10.57 5.79
C SER A 178 -4.58 -9.20 6.40
N HIS A 179 -5.14 -8.12 5.84
CA HIS A 179 -5.00 -6.78 6.38
C HIS A 179 -5.55 -6.67 7.81
N PHE A 180 -6.72 -7.26 8.09
CA PHE A 180 -7.32 -7.23 9.43
C PHE A 180 -6.43 -7.94 10.47
N VAL A 181 -5.86 -9.10 10.12
CA VAL A 181 -4.92 -9.81 11.00
C VAL A 181 -3.70 -8.93 11.31
N ALA A 182 -3.12 -8.28 10.30
CA ALA A 182 -1.98 -7.38 10.49
C ALA A 182 -2.33 -6.18 11.37
N LEU A 183 -3.52 -5.59 11.18
CA LEU A 183 -4.01 -4.50 12.03
C LEU A 183 -4.21 -4.94 13.48
N LYS A 184 -4.81 -6.12 13.71
CA LYS A 184 -4.98 -6.65 15.08
C LYS A 184 -3.63 -6.82 15.78
N ALA A 185 -2.63 -7.36 15.08
CA ALA A 185 -1.28 -7.48 15.64
C ALA A 185 -0.66 -6.10 15.95
N LYS A 186 -0.73 -5.16 15.00
CA LYS A 186 -0.14 -3.82 15.12
C LYS A 186 -0.74 -3.01 16.29
N TYR A 187 -2.05 -3.10 16.47
CA TYR A 187 -2.80 -2.36 17.49
C TYR A 187 -3.11 -3.19 18.75
N GLN A 188 -2.44 -4.33 18.91
CA GLN A 188 -2.55 -5.21 20.08
C GLN A 188 -3.99 -5.69 20.37
N ALA A 189 -4.80 -5.85 19.33
CA ALA A 189 -6.17 -6.34 19.40
C ALA A 189 -6.29 -7.84 19.06
N SER A 190 -5.19 -8.59 19.09
CA SER A 190 -5.16 -10.02 18.75
C SER A 190 -6.02 -10.89 19.67
N GLN A 191 -6.26 -10.45 20.91
CA GLN A 191 -7.11 -11.15 21.88
C GLN A 191 -8.61 -11.10 21.52
N TYR A 192 -9.02 -10.17 20.67
CA TYR A 192 -10.41 -10.08 20.23
C TYR A 192 -10.75 -11.24 19.29
N GLN A 193 -11.75 -12.06 19.64
CA GLN A 193 -12.01 -13.32 18.94
C GLN A 193 -12.58 -13.14 17.54
N ASP A 194 -13.51 -12.20 17.37
CA ASP A 194 -14.14 -11.98 16.09
C ASP A 194 -13.12 -11.42 15.08
N SER A 195 -13.00 -12.13 13.96
CA SER A 195 -12.10 -11.83 12.86
C SER A 195 -12.87 -11.59 11.56
N SER A 196 -14.20 -11.44 11.65
CA SER A 196 -15.05 -11.06 10.53
C SER A 196 -14.79 -9.61 10.11
N LEU A 197 -14.81 -9.35 8.81
CA LEU A 197 -14.77 -7.99 8.25
C LEU A 197 -16.01 -7.17 8.60
N SER A 198 -17.10 -7.82 9.03
CA SER A 198 -18.31 -7.17 9.56
C SER A 198 -18.16 -6.72 11.01
N SER A 199 -17.09 -7.14 11.69
CA SER A 199 -16.82 -6.76 13.08
C SER A 199 -16.62 -5.25 13.21
N PRO A 200 -17.13 -4.58 14.25
CA PRO A 200 -16.85 -3.17 14.50
C PRO A 200 -15.35 -2.86 14.67
N LEU A 201 -14.55 -3.86 15.05
CA LEU A 201 -13.11 -3.68 15.24
C LEU A 201 -12.38 -3.34 13.93
N TYR A 202 -12.71 -3.99 12.81
CA TYR A 202 -12.01 -3.78 11.55
C TYR A 202 -12.04 -2.30 11.07
N PRO A 203 -13.21 -1.62 10.97
CA PRO A 203 -13.25 -0.22 10.59
C PRO A 203 -12.62 0.71 11.65
N ILE A 204 -12.64 0.34 12.94
CA ILE A 204 -11.94 1.10 13.98
C ILE A 204 -10.42 1.07 13.75
N LEU A 205 -9.85 -0.12 13.55
CA LEU A 205 -8.41 -0.26 13.32
C LEU A 205 -7.97 0.39 12.00
N THR A 206 -8.80 0.29 10.96
CA THR A 206 -8.55 0.96 9.68
C THR A 206 -8.46 2.48 9.84
N ARG A 207 -9.35 3.08 10.66
CA ARG A 207 -9.29 4.52 10.99
C ARG A 207 -8.04 4.89 11.78
N LEU A 208 -7.64 4.05 12.73
CA LEU A 208 -6.39 4.27 13.48
C LEU A 208 -5.16 4.24 12.57
N GLU A 209 -5.14 3.35 11.57
CA GLU A 209 -4.08 3.27 10.56
C GLU A 209 -4.01 4.54 9.71
N ALA A 210 -5.16 5.00 9.24
CA ALA A 210 -5.30 6.25 8.48
C ALA A 210 -5.03 7.51 9.34
N LYS A 211 -4.78 7.35 10.65
CA LYS A 211 -4.64 8.43 11.63
C LYS A 211 -5.87 9.35 11.63
N GLU A 212 -7.04 8.77 11.40
CA GLU A 212 -8.32 9.43 11.55
C GLU A 212 -8.76 9.41 13.01
N ARG A 213 -9.64 10.35 13.37
CA ARG A 213 -10.22 10.40 14.72
C ARG A 213 -11.32 9.34 14.82
N LEU A 214 -11.34 8.62 15.94
CA LEU A 214 -12.45 7.73 16.29
C LEU A 214 -13.65 8.54 16.79
N SER A 215 -14.86 8.05 16.53
CA SER A 215 -16.08 8.63 17.12
C SER A 215 -16.22 8.23 18.59
N ASP A 216 -17.04 8.94 19.35
CA ASP A 216 -17.27 8.65 20.76
C ASP A 216 -17.90 7.26 20.95
N GLU A 217 -18.72 6.80 19.99
CA GLU A 217 -19.27 5.44 19.97
C GLU A 217 -18.17 4.40 19.76
N GLN A 218 -17.21 4.66 18.86
CA GLN A 218 -16.09 3.75 18.60
C GLN A 218 -15.15 3.66 19.82
N VAL A 219 -14.88 4.79 20.48
CA VAL A 219 -14.08 4.83 21.72
C VAL A 219 -14.80 4.09 22.85
N SER A 220 -16.11 4.30 22.99
CA SER A 220 -16.92 3.61 24.00
C SER A 220 -16.95 2.10 23.73
N TRP A 221 -17.09 1.70 22.46
CA TRP A 221 -17.05 0.30 22.06
C TRP A 221 -15.71 -0.37 22.41
N LEU A 222 -14.57 0.29 22.16
CA LEU A 222 -13.24 -0.23 22.55
C LEU A 222 -13.14 -0.44 24.06
N LYS A 223 -13.65 0.51 24.86
CA LYS A 223 -13.67 0.40 26.33
C LYS A 223 -14.53 -0.77 26.80
N SER A 224 -15.73 -0.92 26.24
CA SER A 224 -16.66 -2.00 26.60
C SER A 224 -16.16 -3.39 26.22
N ASN A 225 -15.25 -3.50 25.25
CA ASN A 225 -14.61 -4.75 24.84
C ASN A 225 -13.20 -4.93 25.44
N GLU A 226 -12.83 -4.11 26.43
CA GLU A 226 -11.55 -4.21 27.16
C GLU A 226 -10.29 -4.13 26.27
N LEU A 227 -10.40 -3.43 25.13
CA LEU A 227 -9.29 -3.22 24.19
C LEU A 227 -8.44 -2.00 24.59
N PHE A 228 -7.90 -2.04 25.81
CA PHE A 228 -7.21 -0.91 26.44
C PHE A 228 -5.90 -0.55 25.73
N GLU A 229 -5.17 -1.54 25.19
CA GLU A 229 -3.94 -1.32 24.44
C GLU A 229 -4.23 -0.57 23.14
N THR A 230 -5.26 -1.01 22.39
CA THR A 230 -5.73 -0.30 21.19
C THR A 230 -6.19 1.12 21.53
N LEU A 231 -6.86 1.30 22.67
CA LEU A 231 -7.28 2.61 23.16
C LEU A 231 -6.08 3.51 23.50
N ALA A 232 -5.01 2.96 24.07
CA ALA A 232 -3.78 3.70 24.36
C ALA A 232 -3.12 4.23 23.08
N PHE A 233 -3.13 3.46 21.98
CA PHE A 233 -2.69 3.96 20.66
C PHE A 233 -3.52 5.16 20.20
N PHE A 234 -4.84 5.10 20.36
CA PHE A 234 -5.71 6.22 20.03
C PHE A 234 -5.39 7.46 20.87
N GLN A 235 -5.25 7.31 22.20
CA GLN A 235 -4.90 8.39 23.12
C GLN A 235 -3.54 9.03 22.79
N GLN A 236 -2.56 8.21 22.40
CA GLN A 236 -1.26 8.69 21.95
C GLN A 236 -1.39 9.54 20.68
N GLN A 237 -2.23 9.12 19.73
CA GLN A 237 -2.49 9.94 18.53
C GLN A 237 -3.19 11.25 18.87
N GLU A 238 -4.19 11.22 19.77
CA GLU A 238 -4.88 12.44 20.23
C GLU A 238 -3.91 13.40 20.92
N SER A 239 -3.02 12.91 21.78
CA SER A 239 -2.00 13.74 22.45
C SER A 239 -1.09 14.46 21.44
N VAL A 240 -0.71 13.79 20.35
CA VAL A 240 0.06 14.42 19.25
C VAL A 240 -0.76 15.50 18.54
N ARG A 241 -2.06 15.27 18.33
CA ARG A 241 -2.97 16.26 17.73
C ARG A 241 -3.16 17.46 18.66
N GLU A 242 -3.31 17.25 19.96
CA GLU A 242 -3.44 18.32 20.97
C GLU A 242 -2.18 19.18 21.04
N ALA A 243 -0.99 18.57 21.02
CA ALA A 243 0.27 19.30 20.95
C ALA A 243 0.39 20.12 19.65
N LEU A 244 -0.08 19.59 18.52
CA LEU A 244 -0.15 20.34 17.26
C LEU A 244 -1.16 21.47 17.34
N PHE A 245 -2.31 21.26 17.98
CA PHE A 245 -3.32 22.28 18.19
C PHE A 245 -2.79 23.45 19.03
N ALA A 246 -2.08 23.17 20.13
CA ALA A 246 -1.44 24.20 20.95
C ALA A 246 -0.47 25.07 20.11
N LYS A 247 0.40 24.42 19.31
CA LYS A 247 1.31 25.14 18.39
C LYS A 247 0.56 26.02 17.38
N LEU A 248 -0.55 25.52 16.84
CA LEU A 248 -1.38 26.30 15.92
C LEU A 248 -2.06 27.49 16.63
N LYS A 249 -2.55 27.30 17.85
CA LYS A 249 -3.12 28.39 18.65
C LYS A 249 -2.09 29.49 18.89
N ASP A 250 -0.85 29.13 19.23
CA ASP A 250 0.24 30.10 19.39
C ASP A 250 0.55 30.82 18.08
N LYS A 251 0.70 30.06 16.97
CA LYS A 251 1.00 30.61 15.65
C LYS A 251 -0.03 31.63 15.16
N TYR A 252 -1.31 31.37 15.42
CA TYR A 252 -2.42 32.19 14.95
C TYR A 252 -3.05 33.07 16.05
N GLN A 253 -2.38 33.22 17.20
CA GLN A 253 -2.81 34.05 18.32
C GLN A 253 -4.20 33.69 18.87
N ALA A 254 -4.63 32.43 18.72
CA ALA A 254 -5.88 31.91 19.27
C ALA A 254 -5.72 31.35 20.70
N THR A 255 -4.70 31.80 21.43
CA THR A 255 -4.33 31.28 22.77
C THR A 255 -5.37 31.60 23.83
N GLN A 256 -6.09 32.72 23.68
CA GLN A 256 -7.16 33.15 24.58
C GLN A 256 -8.43 32.30 24.47
N HIS A 257 -8.58 31.49 23.42
CA HIS A 257 -9.75 30.63 23.28
C HIS A 257 -9.67 29.45 24.26
N SER A 258 -10.73 29.21 25.02
CA SER A 258 -10.79 28.19 26.08
C SER A 258 -10.73 26.75 25.55
N ALA A 259 -11.06 26.52 24.27
CA ALA A 259 -10.97 25.18 23.70
C ALA A 259 -9.52 24.67 23.67
N SER A 260 -9.31 23.56 24.35
CA SER A 260 -8.09 22.75 24.35
C SER A 260 -8.25 21.45 23.55
N SER A 261 -9.50 21.02 23.33
CA SER A 261 -9.80 19.76 22.65
C SER A 261 -9.70 19.88 21.13
N VAL A 262 -9.12 18.85 20.50
CA VAL A 262 -9.07 18.70 19.05
C VAL A 262 -10.41 18.32 18.40
N SER A 263 -11.47 18.12 19.21
CA SER A 263 -12.86 18.10 18.74
C SER A 263 -13.41 19.49 18.44
N SER A 264 -12.75 20.56 18.89
CA SER A 264 -13.21 21.92 18.67
C SER A 264 -13.15 22.29 17.18
N PRO A 265 -14.18 22.97 16.63
CA PRO A 265 -14.12 23.53 15.28
C PRO A 265 -12.87 24.36 15.02
N LEU A 266 -12.34 25.03 16.06
CA LEU A 266 -11.12 25.83 15.99
C LEU A 266 -9.92 25.03 15.49
N TYR A 267 -9.73 23.78 15.94
CA TYR A 267 -8.59 22.98 15.51
C TYR A 267 -8.60 22.75 13.99
N GLN A 268 -9.76 22.43 13.43
CA GLN A 268 -9.91 22.20 11.99
C GLN A 268 -9.72 23.49 11.19
N ILE A 269 -10.24 24.61 11.69
CA ILE A 269 -10.05 25.93 11.08
C ILE A 269 -8.56 26.29 11.02
N LEU A 270 -7.84 26.17 12.14
CA LEU A 270 -6.41 26.48 12.17
C LEU A 270 -5.58 25.54 11.28
N ARG A 271 -5.94 24.25 11.21
CA ARG A 271 -5.35 23.29 10.26
C ARG A 271 -5.55 23.70 8.82
N ASN A 272 -6.74 24.17 8.46
CA ASN A 272 -7.04 24.65 7.11
C ASN A 272 -6.20 25.90 6.78
N LEU A 273 -6.05 26.83 7.72
CA LEU A 273 -5.17 28.00 7.56
C LEU A 273 -3.70 27.62 7.36
N ASP A 274 -3.20 26.67 8.15
CA ASP A 274 -1.82 26.20 8.06
C ASP A 274 -1.54 25.50 6.72
N ALA A 275 -2.55 24.77 6.21
CA ALA A 275 -2.52 24.17 4.88
C ALA A 275 -2.78 25.17 3.73
N SER A 276 -2.89 26.47 4.01
CA SER A 276 -3.24 27.52 3.05
C SER A 276 -4.54 27.26 2.29
N ARG A 277 -5.48 26.52 2.90
CA ARG A 277 -6.80 26.28 2.32
C ARG A 277 -7.70 27.48 2.63
N PRO A 278 -8.49 27.94 1.65
CA PRO A 278 -9.45 29.01 1.90
C PRO A 278 -10.50 28.51 2.89
N LEU A 279 -10.77 29.31 3.92
CA LEU A 279 -11.85 29.03 4.85
C LEU A 279 -13.19 29.07 4.12
N ASN A 280 -14.14 28.24 4.52
CA ASN A 280 -15.52 28.33 4.05
C ASN A 280 -16.30 29.40 4.82
N VAL A 281 -17.55 29.65 4.42
CA VAL A 281 -18.40 30.69 5.04
C VAL A 281 -18.67 30.37 6.51
N SER A 282 -18.97 29.12 6.84
CA SER A 282 -19.26 28.67 8.21
C SER A 282 -18.06 28.83 9.13
N GLU A 283 -16.85 28.52 8.66
CA GLU A 283 -15.61 28.68 9.42
C GLU A 283 -15.30 30.15 9.73
N ARG A 284 -15.49 31.04 8.74
CA ARG A 284 -15.34 32.49 8.97
C ARG A 284 -16.39 33.03 9.94
N ALA A 285 -17.64 32.59 9.81
CA ALA A 285 -18.71 32.96 10.72
C ALA A 285 -18.39 32.52 12.15
N TRP A 286 -17.91 31.28 12.31
CA TRP A 286 -17.51 30.73 13.61
C TRP A 286 -16.39 31.55 14.27
N LEU A 287 -15.33 31.90 13.51
CA LEU A 287 -14.24 32.75 14.03
C LEU A 287 -14.74 34.13 14.48
N LYS A 288 -15.68 34.72 13.73
CA LYS A 288 -16.26 36.03 14.06
C LYS A 288 -17.15 35.96 15.30
N GLU A 289 -17.93 34.90 15.44
CA GLU A 289 -18.80 34.66 16.59
C GLU A 289 -18.02 34.45 17.89
N HIS A 290 -16.79 33.94 17.81
CA HIS A 290 -15.93 33.66 18.96
C HIS A 290 -14.87 34.75 19.19
N ASP A 291 -15.04 35.95 18.61
CA ASP A 291 -14.16 37.10 18.73
C ASP A 291 -12.67 36.83 18.42
N LEU A 292 -12.39 35.85 17.56
CA LEU A 292 -11.03 35.50 17.12
C LEU A 292 -10.58 36.40 15.96
N ILE A 293 -10.68 37.71 16.16
CA ILE A 293 -10.43 38.76 15.16
C ILE A 293 -8.93 38.83 14.81
N GLU A 294 -8.04 38.53 15.76
CA GLU A 294 -6.59 38.48 15.52
C GLU A 294 -6.22 37.35 14.54
N THR A 295 -6.86 36.18 14.68
CA THR A 295 -6.78 35.09 13.70
C THR A 295 -7.28 35.55 12.33
N HIS A 296 -8.33 36.39 12.27
CA HIS A 296 -8.88 36.93 11.03
C HIS A 296 -7.88 37.84 10.27
N HIS A 297 -6.89 38.45 10.95
CA HIS A 297 -5.87 39.27 10.31
C HIS A 297 -4.92 38.44 9.41
N TYR A 298 -4.75 37.15 9.73
CA TYR A 298 -4.04 36.16 8.90
C TYR A 298 -4.92 35.61 7.76
N VAL A 299 -6.24 35.81 7.84
CA VAL A 299 -7.24 35.36 6.84
C VAL A 299 -7.51 36.43 5.77
N SER A 300 -7.17 37.69 6.02
CA SER A 300 -7.44 38.80 5.09
C SER A 300 -6.70 38.61 3.75
N PRO A 301 -7.32 38.89 2.57
CA PRO A 301 -6.72 38.64 1.25
C PRO A 301 -5.37 39.33 1.04
N ARG A 302 -5.11 40.45 1.73
CA ARG A 302 -3.81 41.16 1.69
C ARG A 302 -2.67 40.38 2.35
N THR A 303 -2.95 39.54 3.34
CA THR A 303 -1.94 38.74 4.07
C THR A 303 -1.71 37.38 3.40
N GLN A 304 -2.75 36.79 2.81
CA GLN A 304 -2.61 35.57 2.01
C GLN A 304 -1.71 35.81 0.78
N ALA A 305 -1.81 36.98 0.14
CA ALA A 305 -0.91 37.37 -0.95
C ALA A 305 0.57 37.46 -0.51
N LEU A 306 0.83 37.88 0.74
CA LEU A 306 2.19 38.00 1.29
C LEU A 306 2.79 36.63 1.68
N CYS A 307 1.99 35.71 2.22
CA CYS A 307 2.43 34.31 2.42
C CYS A 307 2.70 33.59 1.09
N PHE A 308 1.94 33.90 0.03
CA PHE A 308 2.21 33.40 -1.32
C PHE A 308 3.54 33.91 -1.91
N SER A 309 3.95 35.14 -1.59
CA SER A 309 5.26 35.66 -2.02
C SER A 309 6.43 35.10 -1.22
N ASP A 310 6.30 34.88 0.09
CA ASP A 310 7.42 34.38 0.92
C ASP A 310 7.75 32.90 0.65
N ILE A 311 6.76 32.09 0.24
CA ILE A 311 6.98 30.70 -0.21
C ILE A 311 7.67 30.66 -1.59
N GLN A 312 7.42 31.64 -2.47
CA GLN A 312 8.11 31.76 -3.75
C GLN A 312 9.55 32.27 -3.59
N VAL A 313 9.79 33.22 -2.68
CA VAL A 313 11.13 33.75 -2.40
C VAL A 313 12.02 32.67 -1.75
N SER A 314 11.46 31.84 -0.86
CA SER A 314 12.19 30.73 -0.24
C SER A 314 12.54 29.60 -1.21
N ARG A 315 11.77 29.42 -2.31
CA ARG A 315 12.10 28.48 -3.39
C ARG A 315 13.14 29.02 -4.38
N PHE A 316 13.30 30.33 -4.50
CA PHE A 316 14.33 30.95 -5.34
C PHE A 316 15.70 31.10 -4.63
N ALA A 317 15.73 31.10 -3.29
CA ALA A 317 16.97 31.22 -2.53
C ALA A 317 17.77 29.91 -2.37
N LEU A 318 17.24 28.76 -2.79
CA LEU A 318 17.91 27.44 -2.78
C LEU A 318 18.35 26.95 -4.17
N SER A 319 18.32 27.83 -5.19
CA SER A 319 18.75 27.51 -6.55
C SER A 319 19.68 28.57 -7.16
N ARG A 320 20.61 29.09 -6.33
CA ARG A 320 21.79 29.81 -6.81
C ARG A 320 23.04 29.31 -6.13
#